data_AF-A0A9D9K3U7-F1
#
_entry.id   AF-A0A9D9K3U7-F1
#
_cell.length_a   1.000
_cell.length_b   1.000
_cell.length_c   1.000
_cell.angle_alpha   90.00
_cell.angle_beta   90.00
_cell.angle_gamma   90.00
#
_symmetry.space_group_name_H-M   'P 1'
#
loop_
_entity.id
_entity.type
_entity.pdbx_description
1 polymer ?
#
loop_
_entity_poly.entity_id
_entity_poly.type
_entity_poly.pdbx_seq_one_letter_code
_entity_poly.pdbx_strand_id
1 'polypeptide(L)' 'MNKEAVILWIRRAESDLKIGRDELVTEDSATDAICLHMQQCAEKYLKAFTEKKSHEPTISRS' A
#
# COMPACT_ATOMS: atom_id res chain seq x y z
N MET A 1 1.32 18.61 -0.87
CA MET A 1 0.71 17.27 -0.89
C MET A 1 0.38 16.95 -2.34
N ASN A 2 1.07 15.98 -2.95
CA ASN A 2 0.70 15.49 -4.28
C ASN A 2 -0.45 14.48 -4.14
N LYS A 3 -1.69 14.96 -4.21
CA LYS A 3 -2.90 14.14 -4.05
C LYS A 3 -2.95 12.99 -5.05
N GLU A 4 -2.52 13.23 -6.28
CA GLU A 4 -2.47 12.20 -7.33
C GLU A 4 -1.50 11.08 -6.99
N ALA A 5 -0.33 11.41 -6.44
CA ALA A 5 0.63 10.41 -5.98
C ALA A 5 0.09 9.56 -4.82
N VAL A 6 -0.60 10.20 -3.85
CA VAL A 6 -1.24 9.48 -2.73
C VAL A 6 -2.32 8.53 -3.24
N ILE A 7 -3.21 8.99 -4.12
CA ILE A 7 -4.28 8.17 -4.72
C ILE A 7 -3.68 7.00 -5.50
N LEU A 8 -2.60 7.25 -6.26
CA LEU A 8 -1.91 6.21 -7.01
C LEU A 8 -1.35 5.11 -6.10
N TRP A 9 -0.72 5.47 -4.98
CA TRP A 9 -0.21 4.49 -4.02
C TRP A 9 -1.34 3.66 -3.38
N ILE A 10 -2.45 4.31 -3.01
CA ILE A 10 -3.64 3.62 -2.48
C ILE A 10 -4.18 2.62 -3.49
N ARG A 11 -4.40 3.02 -4.75
CA ARG A 11 -4.91 2.13 -5.81
C ARG A 11 -4.00 0.93 -6.03
N ARG A 12 -2.68 1.13 -5.99
CA ARG A 12 -1.72 0.03 -6.12
C ARG A 12 -1.78 -0.92 -4.92
N ALA A 13 -1.92 -0.40 -3.70
CA ALA A 13 -2.08 -1.22 -2.51
C ALA A 13 -3.38 -2.05 -2.54
N GLU A 14 -4.48 -1.47 -3.02
CA GLU A 14 -5.75 -2.16 -3.23
C GLU A 14 -5.64 -3.28 -4.28
N SER A 15 -4.84 -3.05 -5.33
CA SER A 15 -4.55 -4.09 -6.33
C SER A 15 -3.83 -5.28 -5.71
N ASP A 16 -2.82 -5.06 -4.86
CA ASP A 16 -2.14 -6.16 -4.15
C ASP A 16 -3.08 -6.89 -3.18
N LEU A 17 -3.91 -6.14 -2.45
CA LEU A 17 -4.90 -6.73 -1.55
C LEU A 17 -5.88 -7.63 -2.29
N LYS A 18 -6.35 -7.19 -3.47
CA LYS A 18 -7.22 -7.99 -4.32
C LYS A 18 -6.53 -9.28 -4.76
N ILE A 19 -5.32 -9.18 -5.32
CA ILE A 19 -4.57 -10.35 -5.80
C ILE A 19 -4.35 -11.36 -4.68
N GLY A 20 -3.88 -10.90 -3.51
CA GLY A 20 -3.64 -11.79 -2.38
C GLY A 20 -4.92 -12.42 -1.82
N ARG A 21 -6.08 -11.76 -1.92
CA ARG A 21 -7.38 -12.33 -1.52
C ARG A 21 -7.93 -13.32 -2.55
N ASP A 22 -7.80 -13.00 -3.83
CA ASP A 22 -8.24 -13.86 -4.93
C ASP A 22 -7.42 -15.17 -4.93
N GLU A 23 -6.11 -15.10 -4.63
CA GLU A 23 -5.23 -16.27 -4.50
C GLU A 23 -5.48 -17.08 -3.21
N LEU A 24 -5.90 -16.43 -2.12
CA LEU A 24 -6.15 -17.12 -0.84
C LEU A 24 -7.31 -18.13 -0.91
N VAL A 25 -8.23 -17.97 -1.86
CA VAL A 25 -9.43 -18.82 -2.00
C VAL A 25 -9.28 -19.89 -3.09
N THR A 26 -8.11 -20.04 -3.69
CA THR A 26 -7.83 -21.10 -4.66
C THR A 26 -7.55 -22.44 -3.96
N GLU A 27 -7.81 -23.56 -4.65
CA GLU A 27 -7.57 -24.90 -4.08
C GLU A 27 -6.09 -25.22 -3.88
N ASP A 28 -5.22 -24.68 -4.74
CA ASP A 28 -3.77 -24.84 -4.69
C ASP A 28 -3.09 -23.47 -4.56
N SER A 29 -3.33 -22.84 -3.40
CA SER A 29 -2.90 -21.46 -3.16
C SER A 29 -1.39 -21.31 -3.14
N ALA A 30 -0.87 -20.37 -3.94
CA ALA A 30 0.54 -19.97 -3.92
C ALA A 30 0.83 -19.09 -2.68
N THR A 31 1.06 -19.74 -1.54
CA THR A 31 1.21 -19.07 -0.23
C THR A 31 2.35 -18.05 -0.18
N ASP A 32 3.42 -18.27 -0.94
CA ASP A 32 4.54 -17.32 -1.11
C ASP A 32 4.11 -16.06 -1.87
N ALA A 33 3.34 -16.22 -2.95
CA ALA A 33 2.76 -15.10 -3.70
C ALA A 33 1.76 -14.31 -2.84
N ILE A 34 0.92 -15.00 -2.04
CA ILE A 34 0.02 -14.34 -1.08
C ILE A 34 0.84 -13.47 -0.11
N CYS A 35 1.87 -14.04 0.53
CA CYS A 35 2.72 -13.30 1.47
C CYS A 35 3.37 -12.07 0.82
N LEU A 36 3.89 -12.25 -0.41
CA LEU A 36 4.49 -11.17 -1.18
C LEU A 36 3.47 -10.04 -1.42
N HIS A 37 2.27 -10.36 -1.92
CA HIS A 37 1.24 -9.34 -2.16
C HIS A 37 0.76 -8.66 -0.87
N MET A 38 0.64 -9.38 0.25
CA MET A 38 0.27 -8.75 1.52
C MET A 38 1.35 -7.81 2.06
N GLN A 39 2.64 -8.18 1.94
CA GLN A 39 3.76 -7.28 2.27
C GLN A 39 3.72 -6.03 1.39
N GLN A 40 3.54 -6.21 0.09
CA GLN A 40 3.50 -5.13 -0.89
C GLN A 40 2.31 -4.19 -0.68
N CYS A 41 1.15 -4.72 -0.28
CA CYS A 41 -0.02 -3.95 0.11
C CYS A 41 0.30 -3.00 1.28
N ALA A 42 0.85 -3.55 2.36
CA ALA A 42 1.22 -2.77 3.55
C ALA A 42 2.28 -1.69 3.23
N GLU A 43 3.32 -2.03 2.48
CA GLU A 43 4.36 -1.08 2.06
C GLU A 43 3.77 0.10 1.27
N LYS A 44 2.87 -0.16 0.32
CA LYS A 44 2.27 0.87 -0.51
C LYS A 44 1.32 1.78 0.25
N TYR A 45 0.54 1.25 1.21
CA TYR A 45 -0.24 2.09 2.11
C TYR A 45 0.66 2.99 2.99
N LEU A 46 1.79 2.46 3.48
CA LEU A 46 2.76 3.25 4.24
C LEU A 46 3.42 4.34 3.40
N LYS A 47 3.72 4.09 2.11
CA LYS A 47 4.17 5.12 1.17
C LYS A 47 3.13 6.21 1.00
N ALA A 48 1.86 5.85 0.76
CA ALA A 48 0.76 6.82 0.66
C ALA A 48 0.64 7.71 1.92
N PHE A 49 0.81 7.12 3.10
CA PHE A 49 0.81 7.83 4.37
C PHE A 49 2.02 8.76 4.53
N THR A 50 3.20 8.33 4.08
CA THR A 50 4.43 9.14 4.19
C THR A 50 4.41 10.33 3.22
N GLU A 51 3.90 10.15 1.99
CA GLU A 51 3.70 11.23 1.02
C GLU A 51 2.79 12.36 1.55
N LYS A 52 1.81 11.99 2.39
CA LYS A 52 0.96 12.95 3.11
C LYS A 52 1.78 13.81 4.08
N LYS A 53 2.73 13.21 4.81
CA LYS A 53 3.55 13.88 5.84
C LYS A 53 4.65 14.76 5.28
N SER A 54 5.30 14.38 4.17
CA SER A 54 6.39 15.15 3.57
C SER A 54 5.99 16.56 3.07
N HIS A 55 4.70 16.89 3.13
CA HIS A 55 4.15 18.19 2.76
C HIS A 55 3.30 18.84 3.86
N GLU A 56 3.24 18.27 5.06
CA GLU A 56 2.77 19.02 6.22
C GLU A 56 3.84 20.06 6.55
N PRO A 57 3.49 21.34 6.78
CA PRO A 57 4.47 22.32 7.21
C PRO A 57 5.06 21.83 8.53
N THR A 58 6.36 21.53 8.53
CA THR A 58 7.11 21.25 9.75
C THR A 58 7.01 22.50 10.62
N ILE A 59 6.10 22.48 11.59
CA ILE A 59 6.10 23.49 12.65
C ILE A 59 7.41 23.24 13.40
N SER A 60 8.39 24.12 13.19
CA SER A 60 9.63 24.14 13.95
C SER A 60 9.25 24.19 15.43
N ARG A 61 9.52 23.11 16.15
CA ARG A 61 9.43 23.15 17.61
C ARG A 61 10.48 24.14 18.09
N SER A 62 10.00 25.23 18.67
CA SER A 62 10.76 26.22 19.44
C SER A 62 11.52 25.56 20.57
#